data_AF-A0A965JPZ1-F1
#
_entry.id   AF-A0A965JPZ1-F1
#
_cell.length_a   1.000
_cell.length_b   1.000
_cell.length_c   1.000
_cell.angle_alpha   90.00
_cell.angle_beta   90.00
_cell.angle_gamma   90.00
#
_symmetry.space_group_name_H-M   'P 1'
#
loop_
_entity.id
_entity.type
_entity.pdbx_description
1 polymer ?
#
loop_
_entity_poly.entity_id
_entity_poly.type
_entity_poly.pdbx_seq_one_letter_code
_entity_poly.pdbx_strand_id
1 'polypeptide(L)'
;SFAHCQKNADAVVVEGAGGFYVPLQGLYSFADFAKEINLPVVMVVAMRLGCINHALLTAKAIAAEGLKLKGWVANTMGQAMPLLDENIKTLQERLPGQYLGKLPAFSESEARTPYSLETIKKAASHLRLPHG
;
A
#
# COMPACT_ATOMS: atom_id res chain seq x y z
N SER A 1 12.86 5.69 -17.74
CA SER A 1 12.26 6.77 -16.93
C SER A 1 10.78 6.51 -16.75
N PHE A 2 10.14 7.10 -15.74
CA PHE A 2 8.70 6.96 -15.52
C PHE A 2 7.86 7.31 -16.76
N ALA A 3 8.21 8.41 -17.44
CA ALA A 3 7.55 8.84 -18.68
C ALA A 3 7.65 7.80 -19.83
N HIS A 4 8.72 7.01 -19.88
CA HIS A 4 8.82 5.93 -20.86
C HIS A 4 7.86 4.78 -20.52
N CYS A 5 7.74 4.40 -19.25
CA CYS A 5 6.78 3.37 -18.83
C CYS A 5 5.34 3.81 -19.10
N GLN A 6 4.99 5.06 -18.79
CA GLN A 6 3.66 5.61 -19.07
C GLN A 6 3.27 5.57 -20.55
N LYS A 7 4.24 5.75 -21.47
CA LYS A 7 3.98 5.71 -22.91
C LYS A 7 3.76 4.30 -23.47
N ASN A 8 4.22 3.27 -22.75
CA ASN A 8 4.29 1.88 -23.26
C ASN A 8 3.44 0.89 -22.45
N ALA A 9 2.57 1.37 -21.56
CA ALA A 9 1.71 0.52 -20.74
C ALA A 9 0.35 1.18 -20.50
N ASP A 10 -0.72 0.37 -20.45
CA ASP A 10 -2.07 0.83 -20.13
C ASP A 10 -2.20 1.28 -18.66
N ALA A 11 -1.34 0.75 -17.79
CA ALA A 11 -1.25 1.12 -16.39
C ALA A 11 0.20 1.01 -15.90
N VAL A 12 0.61 1.91 -15.01
CA VAL A 12 1.92 1.89 -14.35
C VAL A 12 1.70 1.84 -12.85
N VAL A 13 2.28 0.83 -12.20
CA VAL A 13 2.38 0.74 -10.74
C VAL A 13 3.83 0.97 -10.36
N VAL A 14 4.04 1.80 -9.34
CA VAL A 14 5.36 2.11 -8.79
C VAL A 14 5.38 1.61 -7.35
N GLU A 15 6.25 0.65 -7.06
CA GLU A 15 6.51 0.19 -5.71
C GLU A 15 7.76 0.88 -5.17
N GLY A 16 7.69 1.36 -3.93
CA GLY A 16 8.87 1.82 -3.21
C GLY A 16 9.67 0.65 -2.61
N ALA A 17 10.66 0.96 -1.78
CA ALA A 17 11.37 -0.02 -0.96
C ALA A 17 11.31 0.41 0.50
N GLY A 18 10.51 -0.30 1.30
CA GLY A 18 10.27 0.03 2.71
C GLY A 18 9.15 1.07 2.91
N GLY A 19 9.36 2.02 3.82
CA GLY A 19 8.39 3.05 4.19
C GLY A 19 8.44 4.31 3.33
N PHE A 20 7.43 5.18 3.50
CA PHE A 20 7.23 6.38 2.67
C PHE A 20 8.40 7.37 2.68
N TYR A 21 9.06 7.56 3.83
CA TYR A 21 10.25 8.43 3.96
C TYR A 21 11.58 7.67 3.94
N VAL A 22 11.60 6.43 3.43
CA VAL A 22 12.89 5.74 3.28
C VAL A 22 13.79 6.52 2.32
N PRO A 23 15.05 6.82 2.72
CA PRO A 23 15.99 7.51 1.87
C PRO A 23 16.37 6.67 0.64
N LEU A 24 16.41 7.32 -0.52
CA LEU A 24 16.93 6.79 -1.77
C LEU A 24 18.39 7.20 -1.97
N GLN A 25 18.68 8.49 -1.80
CA GLN A 25 20.04 9.02 -1.91
C GLN A 25 20.19 10.34 -1.14
N GLY A 26 21.08 10.38 -0.16
CA GLY A 26 21.28 11.58 0.66
C GLY A 26 19.99 11.99 1.38
N LEU A 27 19.51 13.22 1.13
CA LEU A 27 18.24 13.73 1.68
C LEU A 27 17.01 13.37 0.82
N TYR A 28 17.22 12.80 -0.37
CA TYR A 28 16.14 12.42 -1.28
C TYR A 28 15.52 11.09 -0.84
N SER A 29 14.19 11.08 -0.70
CA SER A 29 13.40 9.95 -0.19
C SER A 29 12.35 9.47 -1.19
N PHE A 30 11.68 8.34 -0.90
CA PHE A 30 10.53 7.90 -1.71
C PHE A 30 9.37 8.90 -1.75
N ALA A 31 9.23 9.75 -0.73
CA ALA A 31 8.26 10.83 -0.73
C ALA A 31 8.60 11.89 -1.80
N ASP A 32 9.88 12.21 -1.96
CA ASP A 32 10.36 13.15 -2.99
C ASP A 32 10.12 12.59 -4.38
N PHE A 33 10.45 11.31 -4.58
CA PHE A 33 10.15 10.63 -5.83
C PHE A 33 8.66 10.57 -6.14
N ALA A 34 7.82 10.27 -5.15
CA ALA A 34 6.36 10.24 -5.32
C ALA A 34 5.79 11.61 -5.70
N LYS A 35 6.33 12.70 -5.15
CA LYS A 35 5.98 14.08 -5.54
C LYS A 35 6.38 14.38 -6.98
N GLU A 36 7.58 13.97 -7.40
CA GLU A 36 8.09 14.22 -8.76
C GLU A 36 7.23 13.55 -9.84
N ILE A 37 6.78 12.31 -9.59
CA ILE A 37 5.91 11.59 -10.54
C ILE A 37 4.42 11.91 -10.36
N ASN A 38 4.07 12.65 -9.29
CA ASN A 38 2.73 13.10 -8.93
C ASN A 38 1.65 12.00 -9.05
N LEU A 39 1.96 10.81 -8.54
CA LEU A 39 1.01 9.70 -8.54
C LEU A 39 0.21 9.64 -7.22
N PRO A 40 -1.07 9.24 -7.27
CA PRO A 40 -1.80 8.87 -6.06
C PRO A 40 -1.11 7.70 -5.34
N VAL A 41 -1.09 7.76 -4.01
CA VAL A 41 -0.45 6.74 -3.16
C VAL A 41 -1.47 5.66 -2.76
N VAL A 42 -1.05 4.40 -2.83
CA VAL A 42 -1.74 3.28 -2.17
C VAL A 42 -0.86 2.78 -1.03
N MET A 43 -1.43 2.67 0.18
CA MET A 43 -0.70 2.24 1.37
C MET A 43 -1.04 0.79 1.72
N VAL A 44 -0.04 -0.05 1.96
CA VAL A 44 -0.24 -1.39 2.54
C VAL A 44 -0.04 -1.32 4.05
N VAL A 45 -1.06 -1.66 4.83
CA VAL A 45 -1.02 -1.66 6.29
C VAL A 45 -0.79 -3.08 6.80
N ALA A 46 0.36 -3.30 7.42
CA ALA A 46 0.64 -4.53 8.14
C ALA A 46 -0.23 -4.58 9.42
N MET A 47 -1.18 -5.51 9.47
CA MET A 47 -2.14 -5.66 10.56
C MET A 47 -1.50 -6.38 11.74
N ARG A 48 -0.96 -5.57 12.66
CA ARG A 48 -0.33 -5.98 13.93
C ARG A 48 -0.46 -4.86 14.96
N LEU A 49 -0.09 -5.12 16.21
CA LEU A 49 -0.10 -4.09 17.25
C LEU A 49 0.71 -2.85 16.79
N GLY A 50 0.11 -1.67 16.95
CA GLY A 50 0.66 -0.39 16.50
C GLY A 50 0.26 0.03 15.07
N CYS A 51 -0.44 -0.82 14.30
CA CYS A 51 -0.80 -0.51 12.91
C CYS A 51 -1.66 0.74 12.75
N ILE A 52 -2.60 1.01 13.69
CA ILE A 52 -3.41 2.23 13.67
C ILE A 52 -2.53 3.47 13.71
N ASN A 53 -1.58 3.53 14.67
CA ASN A 53 -0.67 4.65 14.79
C ASN A 53 0.17 4.82 13.51
N HIS A 54 0.80 3.75 13.03
CA HIS A 54 1.64 3.83 11.83
C HIS A 54 0.85 4.26 10.60
N ALA A 55 -0.33 3.69 10.35
CA ALA A 55 -1.16 4.05 9.21
C ALA A 55 -1.58 5.53 9.24
N LEU A 56 -1.96 6.05 10.42
CA LEU A 56 -2.33 7.45 10.57
C LEU A 56 -1.12 8.39 10.42
N LEU A 57 0.04 8.02 10.96
CA LEU A 57 1.27 8.79 10.78
C LEU A 57 1.70 8.82 9.31
N THR A 58 1.65 7.68 8.61
CA THR A 58 1.95 7.60 7.18
C THR A 58 0.94 8.38 6.34
N ALA A 59 -0.36 8.34 6.66
CA ALA A 59 -1.37 9.15 5.97
C ALA A 59 -1.13 10.65 6.15
N LYS A 60 -0.75 11.09 7.36
CA LYS A 60 -0.37 12.48 7.63
C LYS A 60 0.89 12.90 6.87
N ALA A 61 1.89 12.02 6.80
CA ALA A 61 3.09 12.24 5.99
C ALA A 61 2.77 12.43 4.51
N ILE A 62 1.96 11.54 3.93
CA ILE A 62 1.52 11.65 2.53
C ILE A 62 0.82 12.99 2.29
N ALA A 63 -0.08 13.40 3.18
CA ALA A 63 -0.79 14.67 3.07
C ALA A 63 0.15 15.90 3.22
N ALA A 64 1.14 15.82 4.11
CA ALA A 64 2.13 16.89 4.31
C ALA A 64 3.00 17.13 3.06
N GLU A 65 3.22 16.09 2.27
CA GLU A 65 3.91 16.17 0.97
C GLU A 65 3.00 16.61 -0.19
N GLY A 66 1.74 17.00 0.10
CA GLY A 66 0.76 17.42 -0.92
C GLY A 66 0.22 16.26 -1.77
N LEU A 67 0.51 15.01 -1.41
CA LEU A 67 0.08 13.83 -2.14
C LEU A 67 -1.27 13.30 -1.61
N LYS A 68 -1.98 12.58 -2.47
CA LYS A 68 -3.28 11.97 -2.13
C LYS A 68 -3.09 10.50 -1.77
N LEU A 69 -3.48 10.12 -0.55
CA LEU A 69 -3.72 8.71 -0.21
C LEU A 69 -5.01 8.27 -0.88
N LYS A 70 -4.90 7.56 -2.00
CA LYS A 70 -6.04 7.13 -2.81
C LYS A 70 -6.72 5.89 -2.24
N GLY A 71 -5.95 5.00 -1.66
CA GLY A 71 -6.49 3.83 -0.99
C GLY A 71 -5.48 3.12 -0.11
N TRP A 72 -5.96 2.12 0.62
CA TRP A 72 -5.12 1.29 1.46
C TRP A 72 -5.60 -0.16 1.50
N VAL A 73 -4.65 -1.06 1.73
CA VAL A 73 -4.85 -2.52 1.79
C VAL A 73 -4.48 -3.02 3.18
N ALA A 74 -5.31 -3.86 3.78
CA ALA A 74 -4.98 -4.59 5.00
C ALA A 74 -4.22 -5.88 4.67
N ASN A 75 -3.08 -6.11 5.33
CA ASN A 75 -2.30 -7.34 5.20
C ASN A 75 -1.93 -7.91 6.57
N THR A 76 -2.40 -9.12 6.90
CA THR A 76 -2.07 -9.78 8.17
C THR A 76 -0.71 -10.47 8.16
N MET A 77 -0.08 -10.64 6.99
CA MET A 77 1.22 -11.31 6.85
C MET A 77 1.20 -12.75 7.42
N GLY A 78 0.04 -13.41 7.40
CA GLY A 78 -0.15 -14.75 7.99
C GLY A 78 -0.20 -14.77 9.53
N GLN A 79 -0.18 -13.62 10.19
CA GLN A 79 -0.20 -13.52 11.65
C GLN A 79 -1.62 -13.31 12.17
N ALA A 80 -1.95 -13.98 13.27
CA ALA A 80 -3.19 -13.72 13.99
C ALA A 80 -3.13 -12.33 14.64
N MET A 81 -4.17 -11.53 14.43
CA MET A 81 -4.32 -10.23 15.07
C MET A 81 -5.61 -10.21 15.89
N PRO A 82 -5.54 -10.01 17.22
CA PRO A 82 -6.73 -9.77 18.02
C PRO A 82 -7.49 -8.54 17.51
N LEU A 83 -8.82 -8.62 17.52
CA LEU A 83 -9.71 -7.53 17.12
C LEU A 83 -9.41 -7.01 15.70
N LEU A 84 -9.05 -7.90 14.78
CA LEU A 84 -8.65 -7.52 13.42
C LEU A 84 -9.71 -6.66 12.73
N ASP A 85 -10.97 -7.07 12.81
CA ASP A 85 -12.07 -6.39 12.12
C ASP A 85 -12.36 -5.02 12.75
N GLU A 86 -12.25 -4.89 14.07
CA GLU A 86 -12.37 -3.61 14.78
C GLU A 86 -11.21 -2.66 14.45
N ASN A 87 -9.99 -3.19 14.31
CA ASN A 87 -8.84 -2.40 13.86
C ASN A 87 -9.02 -1.93 12.42
N ILE A 88 -9.49 -2.79 11.51
CA ILE A 88 -9.82 -2.42 10.13
C ILE A 88 -10.91 -1.34 10.14
N LYS A 89 -11.98 -1.52 10.91
CA LYS A 89 -13.06 -0.53 11.03
C LYS A 89 -12.54 0.83 11.53
N THR A 90 -11.69 0.82 12.55
CA THR A 90 -11.06 2.05 13.07
C THR A 90 -10.22 2.75 12.01
N LEU A 91 -9.50 2.00 11.19
CA LEU A 91 -8.73 2.54 10.06
C LEU A 91 -9.66 3.10 8.97
N GLN A 92 -10.76 2.42 8.64
CA GLN A 92 -11.76 2.90 7.68
C GLN A 92 -12.38 4.24 8.11
N GLU A 93 -12.64 4.41 9.40
CA GLU A 93 -13.22 5.64 9.95
C GLU A 93 -12.24 6.82 10.00
N ARG A 94 -10.92 6.55 10.01
CA ARG A 94 -9.89 7.56 10.30
C ARG A 94 -8.95 7.86 9.12
N LEU A 95 -8.81 6.95 8.17
CA LEU A 95 -7.97 7.15 6.99
C LEU A 95 -8.75 7.87 5.88
N PRO A 96 -8.13 8.84 5.18
CA PRO A 96 -8.78 9.56 4.09
C PRO A 96 -8.88 8.75 2.77
N GLY A 97 -8.20 7.61 2.67
CA GLY A 97 -8.16 6.77 1.47
C GLY A 97 -9.19 5.65 1.48
N GLN A 98 -9.61 5.20 0.29
CA GLN A 98 -10.54 4.08 0.15
C GLN A 98 -9.93 2.79 0.72
N TYR A 99 -10.71 2.05 1.52
CA TYR A 99 -10.35 0.69 1.88
C TYR A 99 -10.50 -0.22 0.67
N LEU A 100 -9.39 -0.76 0.17
CA LEU A 100 -9.34 -1.57 -1.04
C LEU A 100 -9.57 -3.05 -0.76
N GLY A 101 -9.49 -3.48 0.51
CA GLY A 101 -9.71 -4.85 0.93
C GLY A 101 -8.59 -5.40 1.82
N LYS A 102 -8.76 -6.67 2.20
CA LYS A 102 -7.83 -7.43 3.03
C LYS A 102 -7.25 -8.58 2.22
N LEU A 103 -5.93 -8.65 2.11
CA LEU A 103 -5.25 -9.77 1.47
C LEU A 103 -5.53 -11.09 2.25
N PRO A 104 -5.70 -12.22 1.54
CA PRO A 104 -5.75 -13.51 2.19
C PRO A 104 -4.39 -13.86 2.82
N ALA A 105 -4.39 -14.85 3.70
CA ALA A 105 -3.15 -15.50 4.10
C ALA A 105 -2.58 -16.29 2.91
N PHE A 106 -1.25 -16.26 2.80
CA PHE A 106 -0.47 -17.01 1.82
C PHE A 106 0.42 -17.99 2.57
N SER A 107 0.58 -19.21 2.04
CA SER A 107 1.63 -20.12 2.50
C SER A 107 3.02 -19.57 2.14
N GLU A 108 4.07 -20.14 2.74
CA GLU A 108 5.46 -19.82 2.35
C GLU A 108 5.72 -20.09 0.86
N SER A 109 5.12 -21.14 0.30
CA SER A 109 5.25 -21.46 -1.12
C SER A 109 4.55 -20.45 -2.02
N GLU A 110 3.39 -19.94 -1.62
CA GLU A 110 2.66 -18.89 -2.34
C GLU A 110 3.39 -17.54 -2.24
N ALA A 111 4.04 -17.25 -1.11
CA ALA A 111 4.71 -15.97 -0.86
C ALA A 111 6.14 -15.87 -1.45
N ARG A 112 6.57 -16.86 -2.26
CA ARG A 112 7.91 -16.89 -2.84
C ARG A 112 7.94 -16.30 -4.24
N THR A 113 8.96 -15.49 -4.53
CA THR A 113 9.20 -14.93 -5.87
C THR A 113 9.94 -15.93 -6.77
N PRO A 114 9.58 -16.05 -8.06
CA PRO A 114 8.48 -15.36 -8.76
C PRO A 114 7.09 -15.88 -8.34
N TYR A 115 6.13 -14.96 -8.16
CA TYR A 115 4.76 -15.32 -7.78
C TYR A 115 4.01 -16.04 -8.91
N SER A 116 3.22 -17.06 -8.55
CA SER A 116 2.38 -17.75 -9.53
C SER A 116 1.19 -16.88 -9.97
N LEU A 117 0.68 -17.10 -11.18
CA LEU A 117 -0.54 -16.43 -11.65
C LEU A 117 -1.75 -16.76 -10.76
N GLU A 118 -1.81 -17.97 -10.19
CA GLU A 118 -2.87 -18.36 -9.25
C GLU A 118 -2.80 -17.54 -7.96
N THR A 119 -1.61 -17.36 -7.41
CA THR A 119 -1.37 -16.52 -6.22
C THR A 119 -1.77 -15.07 -6.48
N ILE A 120 -1.39 -14.52 -7.64
CA ILE A 120 -1.74 -13.15 -8.03
C ILE A 120 -3.26 -13.00 -8.18
N LYS A 121 -3.93 -13.95 -8.84
CA LYS A 121 -5.40 -13.95 -9.00
C LYS A 121 -6.12 -14.08 -7.65
N LYS A 122 -5.63 -14.93 -6.75
CA LYS A 122 -6.12 -15.07 -5.38
C LYS A 122 -6.05 -13.73 -4.65
N ALA A 123 -4.90 -13.07 -4.68
CA ALA A 123 -4.72 -11.74 -4.10
C ALA A 123 -5.70 -10.72 -4.70
N ALA A 124 -5.78 -10.65 -6.03
CA ALA A 124 -6.63 -9.70 -6.74
C ALA A 124 -8.13 -9.87 -6.43
N SER A 125 -8.61 -11.11 -6.26
CA SER A 125 -10.02 -11.37 -5.96
C SER A 125 -10.50 -10.80 -4.62
N HIS A 126 -9.57 -10.53 -3.70
CA HIS A 126 -9.81 -9.93 -2.39
C HIS A 126 -9.72 -8.39 -2.38
N LEU A 127 -9.28 -7.80 -3.48
CA LEU A 127 -9.07 -6.36 -3.60
C LEU A 127 -10.09 -5.72 -4.54
N ARG A 128 -10.26 -4.42 -4.38
CA ARG A 128 -11.01 -3.54 -5.28
C ARG A 128 -10.06 -2.45 -5.74
N LEU A 129 -10.10 -2.12 -7.03
CA LEU A 129 -9.37 -0.97 -7.53
C LEU A 129 -9.98 0.31 -6.95
N PRO A 130 -9.15 1.31 -6.61
CA PRO A 130 -9.66 2.59 -6.16
C PRO A 130 -10.50 3.23 -7.28
N HIS A 131 -11.67 3.78 -6.92
CA HIS A 131 -12.54 4.46 -7.89
C HIS A 131 -12.18 5.94 -8.08
N GLY A 132 -12.54 6.48 -9.26
CA GLY A 132 -12.36 7.88 -9.67
C GLY A 132 -10.90 8.30 -9.74
#